data_AF-A0A8J5KEX4-F1
#
_entry.id   AF-A0A8J5KEX4-F1
#
_cell.length_a   1.000
_cell.length_b   1.000
_cell.length_c   1.000
_cell.angle_alpha   90.00
_cell.angle_beta   90.00
_cell.angle_gamma   90.00
#
_symmetry.space_group_name_H-M   'P 1'
#
loop_
_entity.id
_entity.type
_entity.pdbx_description
1 polymer ?
#
loop_
_entity_poly.entity_id
_entity_poly.type
_entity_poly.pdbx_seq_one_letter_code
_entity_poly.pdbx_strand_id
1 'polypeptide(L)'
;MCIITKLIADLCWCSFEQIINVEACESGSIFEGLMPEDLNVYVTTTSNAVESSWGTYCPGMDPPPPPEYMTCLGDLYSVAWMEDSENHNLKEETVGKQYESVKMRKSNQNTYSAGSHVMEYGDKNVKPKKLYLYQGFDPANANLLRMHFASASRWESSIREMLTSYSYGTCVCFQYERLEEGSNKKKEILSEIIEMMMHRAHLDSSIKLIDNLIFGSDVVPSVLKTMRPSGQALVDDWVCLKTVVQAFELHCGSLTHYGMKYMRAFANICNEGVSKDAMEEACGNVCGSYNSTKWSPFIHGYSA
;
A
#
# COMPACT_ATOMS: atom_id res chain seq x y z
N MET A 1 13.76 -14.31 50.14
CA MET A 1 13.57 -13.08 49.34
C MET A 1 14.81 -12.63 48.56
N CYS A 2 15.88 -13.45 48.41
CA CYS A 2 17.09 -13.09 47.64
C CYS A 2 17.51 -14.09 46.55
N ILE A 3 16.64 -15.06 46.20
CA ILE A 3 16.90 -16.02 45.12
C ILE A 3 15.97 -15.77 43.91
N ILE A 4 14.77 -15.23 44.15
CA ILE A 4 13.84 -14.83 43.07
C ILE A 4 14.29 -13.53 42.37
N THR A 5 14.98 -12.63 43.08
CA THR A 5 15.54 -11.40 42.50
C THR A 5 16.73 -11.62 41.58
N LYS A 6 17.33 -12.83 41.57
CA LYS A 6 18.46 -13.14 40.67
C LYS A 6 17.99 -13.71 39.33
N LEU A 7 16.91 -14.50 39.30
CA LEU A 7 16.32 -14.99 38.06
C LEU A 7 15.59 -13.92 37.23
N ILE A 8 15.13 -12.83 37.86
CA ILE A 8 14.52 -11.70 37.14
C ILE A 8 15.59 -10.75 36.56
N ALA A 9 16.82 -10.78 37.07
CA ALA A 9 17.94 -9.98 36.54
C ALA A 9 18.70 -10.70 35.40
N ASP A 10 18.66 -12.04 35.35
CA ASP A 10 19.31 -12.84 34.30
C ASP A 10 18.42 -13.01 33.04
N LEU A 11 17.14 -12.61 33.08
CA LEU A 11 16.35 -12.25 31.90
C LEU A 11 16.64 -10.80 31.49
N CYS A 12 17.94 -10.51 31.43
CA CYS A 12 18.50 -9.31 30.88
C CYS A 12 17.84 -9.05 29.52
N TRP A 13 17.03 -7.98 29.45
CA TRP A 13 16.84 -7.13 28.29
C TRP A 13 17.29 -7.77 26.97
N CYS A 14 16.49 -8.69 26.45
CA CYS A 14 16.54 -8.96 25.03
C CYS A 14 15.89 -7.75 24.37
N SER A 15 16.65 -6.66 24.23
CA SER A 15 16.30 -5.55 23.35
C SER A 15 16.33 -6.08 21.93
N PHE A 16 15.26 -6.78 21.53
CA PHE A 16 15.09 -7.22 20.17
C PHE A 16 14.82 -5.99 19.32
N GLU A 17 15.74 -5.70 18.42
CA GLU A 17 15.50 -4.75 17.35
C GLU A 17 14.71 -5.42 16.24
N GLN A 18 13.73 -4.71 15.69
CA GLN A 18 12.86 -5.21 14.64
C GLN A 18 12.99 -4.34 13.38
N ILE A 19 13.00 -4.99 12.21
CA ILE A 19 12.88 -4.33 10.92
C ILE A 19 11.54 -4.70 10.31
N ILE A 20 10.80 -3.70 9.83
CA ILE A 20 9.51 -3.88 9.16
C ILE A 20 9.57 -3.25 7.76
N ASN A 21 9.40 -4.09 6.74
CA ASN A 21 9.31 -3.65 5.35
C ASN A 21 7.84 -3.67 4.92
N VAL A 22 7.27 -2.54 4.50
CA VAL A 22 5.85 -2.44 4.14
C VAL A 22 5.66 -2.09 2.66
N GLU A 23 5.07 -3.03 1.91
CA GLU A 23 4.59 -2.82 0.55
C GLU A 23 3.07 -2.56 0.57
N ALA A 24 2.69 -1.30 0.42
CA ALA A 24 1.30 -0.89 0.21
C ALA A 24 1.24 0.48 -0.46
N CYS A 25 0.12 0.80 -1.09
CA CYS A 25 -0.15 2.20 -1.46
C CYS A 25 -0.23 3.08 -0.23
N GLU A 26 0.29 4.28 -0.36
CA GLU A 26 0.30 5.29 0.69
C GLU A 26 0.89 4.74 2.01
N SER A 27 1.80 3.77 1.91
CA SER A 27 2.33 2.99 3.04
C SER A 27 2.97 3.84 4.13
N GLY A 28 3.50 5.01 3.78
CA GLY A 28 3.98 5.99 4.77
C GLY A 28 2.90 6.44 5.76
N SER A 29 1.62 6.45 5.37
CA SER A 29 0.50 6.90 6.21
C SER A 29 0.25 6.00 7.43
N ILE A 30 0.79 4.78 7.42
CA ILE A 30 0.70 3.83 8.55
C ILE A 30 1.58 4.28 9.72
N PHE A 31 2.65 5.04 9.45
CA PHE A 31 3.70 5.37 10.43
C PHE A 31 3.90 6.87 10.62
N GLU A 32 3.61 7.69 9.61
CA GLU A 32 3.81 9.13 9.67
C GLU A 32 2.99 9.77 10.78
N GLY A 33 3.65 10.52 11.67
CA GLY A 33 3.02 11.13 12.86
C GLY A 33 2.58 10.16 13.96
N LEU A 34 2.85 8.85 13.82
CA LEU A 34 2.46 7.81 14.76
C LEU A 34 3.66 7.04 15.33
N MET A 35 4.68 6.79 14.51
CA MET A 35 5.80 5.92 14.83
C MET A 35 6.87 6.67 15.64
N PRO A 36 7.09 6.32 16.92
CA PRO A 36 8.16 6.91 17.72
C PRO A 36 9.53 6.29 17.36
N GLU A 37 10.61 6.98 17.72
CA GLU A 37 11.98 6.58 17.40
C GLU A 37 12.64 5.71 18.48
N ASP A 38 11.99 5.50 19.64
CA ASP A 38 12.58 4.86 20.83
C ASP A 38 12.08 3.42 21.10
N LEU A 39 11.43 2.79 20.10
CA LEU A 39 10.90 1.43 20.23
C LEU A 39 11.85 0.31 19.76
N ASN A 40 13.09 0.64 19.34
CA ASN A 40 14.01 -0.30 18.68
C ASN A 40 13.39 -0.95 17.42
N VAL A 41 12.45 -0.26 16.76
CA VAL A 41 11.80 -0.72 15.53
C VAL A 41 12.16 0.25 14.42
N TYR A 42 12.72 -0.28 13.34
CA TYR A 42 13.00 0.45 12.11
C TYR A 42 12.04 0.01 11.02
N VAL A 43 11.48 0.98 10.31
CA VAL A 43 10.47 0.72 9.28
C VAL A 43 10.93 1.32 7.97
N THR A 44 10.76 0.58 6.87
CA THR A 44 10.83 1.13 5.52
C THR A 44 9.54 0.86 4.75
N THR A 45 9.08 1.87 4.01
CA THR A 45 7.82 1.81 3.26
C THR A 45 8.08 2.01 1.77
N THR A 46 7.30 1.33 0.93
CA THR A 46 7.40 1.41 -0.54
C THR A 46 7.11 2.82 -1.09
N SER A 47 6.28 3.60 -0.39
CA SER A 47 5.83 4.94 -0.79
C SER A 47 5.68 5.87 0.43
N ASN A 48 5.60 7.17 0.17
CA ASN A 48 5.17 8.15 1.18
C ASN A 48 3.66 8.03 1.47
N ALA A 49 3.13 8.88 2.34
CA ALA A 49 1.72 8.80 2.74
C ALA A 49 0.70 9.25 1.67
N VAL A 50 1.14 9.63 0.47
CA VAL A 50 0.27 10.17 -0.61
C VAL A 50 0.49 9.55 -1.99
N GLU A 51 1.47 8.65 -2.11
CA GLU A 51 1.82 7.99 -3.37
C GLU A 51 1.42 6.53 -3.41
N SER A 52 1.07 6.07 -4.61
CA SER A 52 0.84 4.65 -4.90
C SER A 52 2.12 3.82 -4.85
N SER A 53 1.95 2.53 -4.59
CA SER A 53 2.94 1.50 -4.88
C SER A 53 2.80 0.98 -6.32
N TRP A 54 3.77 0.16 -6.73
CA TRP A 54 3.95 -0.22 -8.14
C TRP A 54 4.23 -1.71 -8.29
N GLY A 55 3.53 -2.35 -9.22
CA GLY A 55 3.82 -3.71 -9.66
C GLY A 55 4.99 -3.77 -10.64
N THR A 56 5.66 -4.91 -10.71
CA THR A 56 6.71 -5.22 -11.69
C THR A 56 6.51 -6.61 -12.27
N TYR A 57 7.20 -6.92 -13.37
CA TYR A 57 7.10 -8.21 -14.07
C TYR A 57 5.64 -8.52 -14.45
N CYS A 58 4.95 -7.53 -15.02
CA CYS A 58 3.57 -7.64 -15.46
C CYS A 58 3.47 -7.91 -16.96
N PRO A 59 2.38 -8.54 -17.43
CA PRO A 59 2.09 -8.65 -18.86
C PRO A 59 2.12 -7.28 -19.53
N GLY A 60 2.78 -7.16 -20.69
CA GLY A 60 2.91 -5.90 -21.42
C GLY A 60 4.03 -4.97 -20.92
N MET A 61 4.74 -5.32 -19.85
CA MET A 61 5.94 -4.60 -19.39
C MET A 61 7.22 -5.27 -19.92
N ASP A 62 8.36 -4.59 -19.78
CA ASP A 62 9.70 -5.13 -20.10
C ASP A 62 10.59 -5.12 -18.85
N PRO A 63 11.04 -6.28 -18.32
CA PRO A 63 10.82 -7.61 -18.86
C PRO A 63 9.41 -8.12 -18.54
N PRO A 64 8.76 -8.78 -19.51
CA PRO A 64 7.47 -9.40 -19.28
C PRO A 64 7.63 -10.71 -18.49
N PRO A 65 6.60 -11.16 -17.78
CA PRO A 65 6.55 -12.51 -17.25
C PRO A 65 6.41 -13.54 -18.39
N PRO A 66 6.62 -14.84 -18.12
CA PRO A 66 6.34 -15.89 -19.10
C PRO A 66 4.90 -15.79 -19.63
N PRO A 67 4.65 -16.07 -20.94
CA PRO A 67 3.37 -15.78 -21.58
C PRO A 67 2.14 -16.45 -20.94
N GLU A 68 2.31 -17.55 -20.21
CA GLU A 68 1.26 -18.24 -19.47
C GLU A 68 0.73 -17.44 -18.26
N TYR A 69 1.51 -16.49 -17.75
CA TYR A 69 1.09 -15.63 -16.63
C TYR A 69 0.32 -14.41 -17.14
N MET A 70 -0.86 -14.20 -16.58
CA MET A 70 -1.74 -13.06 -16.86
C MET A 70 -1.84 -12.10 -15.66
N THR A 71 -0.81 -12.10 -14.81
CA THR A 71 -0.70 -11.28 -13.60
C THR A 71 0.73 -10.78 -13.46
N CYS A 72 0.92 -9.71 -12.70
CA CYS A 72 2.25 -9.31 -12.22
C CYS A 72 2.84 -10.39 -11.31
N LEU A 73 4.15 -10.62 -11.40
CA LEU A 73 4.86 -11.60 -10.57
C LEU A 73 5.42 -11.00 -9.27
N GLY A 74 5.48 -9.68 -9.15
CA GLY A 74 5.91 -9.04 -7.92
C GLY A 74 5.63 -7.56 -7.87
N ASP A 75 5.95 -6.97 -6.72
CA ASP A 75 5.87 -5.53 -6.49
C ASP A 75 7.27 -4.92 -6.49
N LEU A 76 7.42 -3.74 -7.09
CA LEU A 76 8.72 -3.15 -7.41
C LEU A 76 9.60 -2.95 -6.18
N TYR A 77 9.03 -2.61 -5.01
CA TYR A 77 9.81 -2.41 -3.79
C TYR A 77 10.16 -3.76 -3.16
N SER A 78 9.19 -4.65 -3.08
CA SER A 78 9.38 -6.00 -2.55
C SER A 78 10.46 -6.77 -3.30
N VAL A 79 10.35 -6.82 -4.63
CA VAL A 79 11.35 -7.41 -5.52
C VAL A 79 12.70 -6.72 -5.37
N ALA A 80 12.73 -5.39 -5.25
CA ALA A 80 13.98 -4.65 -5.13
C ALA A 80 14.81 -5.08 -3.92
N TRP A 81 14.22 -5.20 -2.73
CA TRP A 81 15.00 -5.57 -1.54
C TRP A 81 15.28 -7.08 -1.47
N MET A 82 14.38 -7.92 -1.97
CA MET A 82 14.59 -9.38 -2.00
C MET A 82 15.73 -9.75 -2.94
N GLU A 83 15.71 -9.26 -4.19
CA GLU A 83 16.76 -9.53 -5.16
C GLU A 83 18.11 -8.91 -4.76
N ASP A 84 18.09 -7.74 -4.10
CA ASP A 84 19.30 -7.15 -3.51
C ASP A 84 19.89 -8.09 -2.45
N SER A 85 19.05 -8.63 -1.56
CA SER A 85 19.50 -9.51 -0.48
C SER A 85 20.06 -10.85 -0.98
N GLU A 86 19.43 -11.42 -2.03
CA GLU A 86 19.82 -12.69 -2.63
C GLU A 86 21.12 -12.60 -3.44
N ASN A 87 21.47 -11.41 -3.94
CA ASN A 87 22.65 -11.21 -4.79
C ASN A 87 23.85 -10.57 -4.04
N HIS A 88 23.78 -10.44 -2.71
CA HIS A 88 24.84 -9.85 -1.91
C HIS A 88 25.23 -10.70 -0.70
N ASN A 89 26.47 -10.46 -0.22
CA ASN A 89 26.92 -10.98 1.05
C ASN A 89 26.35 -10.14 2.21
N LEU A 90 25.29 -10.63 2.85
CA LEU A 90 24.58 -9.94 3.94
C LEU A 90 25.40 -9.75 5.24
N LYS A 91 26.57 -10.42 5.37
CA LYS A 91 27.54 -10.13 6.44
C LYS A 91 28.31 -8.84 6.19
N GLU A 92 28.38 -8.40 4.93
CA GLU A 92 29.07 -7.17 4.52
C GLU A 92 28.10 -6.01 4.26
N GLU A 93 26.92 -6.30 3.76
CA GLU A 93 25.89 -5.30 3.53
C GLU A 93 25.20 -4.85 4.81
N THR A 94 24.90 -3.54 4.88
CA THR A 94 24.22 -2.92 6.03
C THR A 94 22.78 -2.58 5.66
N VAL A 95 21.90 -2.53 6.67
CA VAL A 95 20.49 -2.13 6.48
C VAL A 95 20.38 -0.80 5.71
N GLY A 96 21.22 0.18 6.07
CA GLY A 96 21.24 1.48 5.39
C GLY A 96 21.69 1.43 3.93
N LYS A 97 22.52 0.45 3.53
CA LYS A 97 22.97 0.31 2.13
C LYS A 97 21.86 -0.26 1.26
N GLN A 98 21.18 -1.29 1.75
CA GLN A 98 20.01 -1.83 1.09
C GLN A 98 18.90 -0.79 0.94
N TYR A 99 18.63 0.02 1.97
CA TYR A 99 17.68 1.14 1.86
C TYR A 99 18.01 2.06 0.68
N GLU A 100 19.26 2.49 0.53
CA GLU A 100 19.67 3.34 -0.59
C GLU A 100 19.60 2.60 -1.95
N SER A 101 19.99 1.32 -2.00
CA SER A 101 19.88 0.46 -3.19
C SER A 101 18.43 0.37 -3.68
N VAL A 102 17.52 0.05 -2.76
CA VAL A 102 16.08 -0.07 -3.01
C VAL A 102 15.47 1.27 -3.42
N LYS A 103 15.83 2.36 -2.72
CA LYS A 103 15.38 3.72 -3.06
C LYS A 103 15.82 4.15 -4.46
N MET A 104 17.05 3.83 -4.85
CA MET A 104 17.56 4.13 -6.19
C MET A 104 16.83 3.35 -7.29
N ARG A 105 16.54 2.06 -7.05
CA ARG A 105 15.74 1.24 -7.98
C ARG A 105 14.31 1.74 -8.09
N LYS A 106 13.66 2.04 -6.96
CA LYS A 106 12.27 2.49 -6.89
C LYS A 106 12.03 3.88 -7.47
N SER A 107 13.00 4.78 -7.38
CA SER A 107 12.90 6.13 -7.95
C SER A 107 13.15 6.16 -9.47
N ASN A 108 13.43 5.01 -10.10
CA ASN A 108 13.91 4.92 -11.47
C ASN A 108 15.05 5.92 -11.71
N GLN A 109 16.12 5.84 -10.90
CA GLN A 109 17.26 6.75 -10.93
C GLN A 109 16.88 8.23 -10.67
N ASN A 110 16.06 8.48 -9.65
CA ASN A 110 15.56 9.80 -9.24
C ASN A 110 14.68 10.54 -10.27
N THR A 111 14.17 9.85 -11.30
CA THR A 111 13.24 10.45 -12.26
C THR A 111 11.80 10.42 -11.78
N TYR A 112 11.45 9.44 -10.94
CA TYR A 112 10.09 9.16 -10.45
C TYR A 112 9.04 9.08 -11.58
N SER A 113 9.49 8.81 -12.82
CA SER A 113 8.60 8.69 -13.99
C SER A 113 7.69 7.47 -13.88
N ALA A 114 8.15 6.44 -13.18
CA ALA A 114 7.40 5.25 -12.79
C ALA A 114 8.03 4.70 -11.52
N GLY A 115 7.50 5.09 -10.36
CA GLY A 115 8.15 4.86 -9.08
C GLY A 115 7.51 5.61 -7.92
N SER A 116 8.05 5.41 -6.73
CA SER A 116 7.58 6.06 -5.51
C SER A 116 8.72 6.31 -4.54
N HIS A 117 8.51 7.23 -3.60
CA HIS A 117 9.50 7.58 -2.58
C HIS A 117 9.52 6.52 -1.48
N VAL A 118 10.62 5.77 -1.40
CA VAL A 118 10.85 4.84 -0.27
C VAL A 118 11.14 5.65 0.99
N MET A 119 10.30 5.50 2.01
CA MET A 119 10.43 6.23 3.28
C MET A 119 11.02 5.34 4.36
N GLU A 120 11.52 5.98 5.42
CA GLU A 120 12.03 5.33 6.63
C GLU A 120 11.48 6.01 7.88
N TYR A 121 11.08 5.21 8.88
CA TYR A 121 10.51 5.66 10.15
C TYR A 121 11.10 4.87 11.33
N GLY A 122 10.94 5.37 12.55
CA GLY A 122 11.40 4.71 13.76
C GLY A 122 12.90 4.82 14.01
N ASP A 123 13.48 3.82 14.67
CA ASP A 123 14.88 3.84 15.13
C ASP A 123 15.89 3.63 14.00
N LYS A 124 16.52 4.72 13.55
CA LYS A 124 17.53 4.70 12.48
C LYS A 124 18.91 4.24 12.94
N ASN A 125 19.12 3.99 14.24
CA ASN A 125 20.40 3.47 14.74
C ASN A 125 20.68 2.05 14.24
N VAL A 126 19.68 1.37 13.69
CA VAL A 126 19.85 0.07 13.03
C VAL A 126 20.60 0.15 11.70
N LYS A 127 20.62 1.31 11.02
CA LYS A 127 21.13 1.43 9.64
C LYS A 127 22.58 0.95 9.44
N PRO A 128 23.53 1.16 10.38
CA PRO A 128 24.89 0.66 10.26
C PRO A 128 25.02 -0.86 10.48
N LYS A 129 23.99 -1.52 11.01
CA LYS A 129 24.02 -2.96 11.31
C LYS A 129 23.92 -3.79 10.05
N LYS A 130 24.50 -5.00 10.10
CA LYS A 130 24.56 -5.92 8.98
C LYS A 130 23.22 -6.63 8.78
N LEU A 131 22.83 -6.83 7.52
CA LEU A 131 21.54 -7.44 7.18
C LEU A 131 21.40 -8.89 7.68
N TYR A 132 22.51 -9.62 7.80
CA TYR A 132 22.45 -11.02 8.23
C TYR A 132 21.83 -11.23 9.62
N LEU A 133 21.82 -10.20 10.47
CA LEU A 133 21.20 -10.23 11.79
C LEU A 133 19.67 -10.41 11.71
N TYR A 134 19.07 -9.97 10.60
CA TYR A 134 17.61 -9.95 10.42
C TYR A 134 17.14 -10.94 9.34
N GLN A 135 17.94 -11.16 8.30
CA GLN A 135 17.58 -11.98 7.14
C GLN A 135 18.35 -13.31 7.07
N GLY A 136 19.31 -13.54 7.97
CA GLY A 136 20.19 -14.71 7.91
C GLY A 136 21.29 -14.57 6.87
N PHE A 137 21.99 -15.67 6.58
CA PHE A 137 23.11 -15.67 5.65
C PHE A 137 23.09 -16.93 4.81
N ASP A 138 23.07 -16.77 3.48
CA ASP A 138 23.28 -17.86 2.54
C ASP A 138 24.79 -18.08 2.32
N PRO A 139 25.34 -19.26 2.64
CA PRO A 139 26.73 -19.60 2.36
C PRO A 139 27.13 -19.50 0.88
N ALA A 140 26.20 -19.65 -0.07
CA ALA A 140 26.46 -19.49 -1.50
C ALA A 140 26.93 -18.08 -1.85
N ASN A 141 26.51 -17.08 -1.07
CA ASN A 141 26.81 -15.67 -1.30
C ASN A 141 28.12 -15.21 -0.65
N ALA A 142 28.85 -16.10 0.04
CA ALA A 142 30.08 -15.75 0.76
C ALA A 142 31.14 -15.08 -0.13
N ASN A 143 31.25 -15.53 -1.38
CA ASN A 143 32.24 -15.08 -2.35
C ASN A 143 31.68 -14.10 -3.38
N LEU A 144 30.42 -13.66 -3.25
CA LEU A 144 29.89 -12.58 -4.09
C LEU A 144 30.63 -11.30 -3.70
N LEU A 145 31.69 -11.01 -4.45
CA LEU A 145 32.28 -9.68 -4.49
C LEU A 145 31.17 -8.71 -4.83
N ARG A 146 31.07 -7.62 -4.08
CA ARG A 146 30.14 -6.50 -4.28
C ARG A 146 30.05 -6.19 -5.77
N MET A 147 29.11 -6.84 -6.47
CA MET A 147 28.78 -6.50 -7.82
C MET A 147 28.09 -5.18 -7.62
N HIS A 148 28.84 -4.08 -7.74
CA HIS A 148 28.23 -2.82 -8.12
C HIS A 148 27.23 -3.19 -9.20
N PHE A 149 25.96 -2.87 -8.99
CA PHE A 149 24.90 -2.91 -10.00
C PHE A 149 25.29 -1.95 -11.16
N ALA A 150 26.41 -2.24 -11.82
CA ALA A 150 26.93 -1.61 -13.03
C ALA A 150 26.23 -2.19 -14.27
N SER A 151 25.27 -3.08 -14.07
CA SER A 151 24.17 -3.30 -14.99
C SER A 151 22.87 -3.39 -14.20
N ALA A 152 22.44 -2.29 -13.60
CA ALA A 152 21.06 -1.94 -13.86
C ALA A 152 21.00 -1.86 -15.39
N SER A 153 20.56 -2.94 -16.04
CA SER A 153 20.10 -2.84 -17.42
C SER A 153 19.31 -1.56 -17.46
N ARG A 154 19.75 -0.63 -18.31
CA ARG A 154 19.01 0.58 -18.59
C ARG A 154 17.58 0.09 -18.81
N TRP A 155 16.67 0.36 -17.86
CA TRP A 155 15.26 0.05 -18.01
C TRP A 155 14.78 1.07 -19.03
N GLU A 156 15.11 0.77 -20.28
CA GLU A 156 14.93 1.66 -21.39
C GLU A 156 13.43 1.76 -21.57
N SER A 157 12.93 2.91 -21.18
CA SER A 157 11.52 3.18 -20.97
C SER A 157 10.74 3.04 -22.28
N SER A 158 10.24 1.84 -22.54
CA SER A 158 8.97 1.62 -23.21
C SER A 158 7.84 1.60 -22.16
N ILE A 159 7.93 2.49 -21.15
CA ILE A 159 6.93 2.71 -20.10
C ILE A 159 5.73 3.39 -20.75
N ARG A 160 4.83 2.63 -21.38
CA ARG A 160 3.51 3.15 -21.76
C ARG A 160 2.39 2.68 -20.84
N GLU A 161 2.58 1.65 -20.03
CA GLU A 161 1.52 1.17 -19.12
C GLU A 161 2.15 0.41 -17.94
N MET A 162 2.72 1.14 -16.97
CA MET A 162 3.08 0.54 -15.68
C MET A 162 1.89 0.68 -14.73
N LEU A 163 1.47 -0.43 -14.13
CA LEU A 163 0.22 -0.50 -13.38
C LEU A 163 0.44 -0.12 -11.91
N THR A 164 -0.31 0.90 -11.48
CA THR A 164 -0.52 1.15 -10.05
C THR A 164 -1.17 -0.07 -9.40
N SER A 165 -0.97 -0.28 -8.10
CA SER A 165 -1.41 -1.46 -7.33
C SER A 165 -2.90 -1.84 -7.40
N TYR A 166 -3.75 -1.07 -8.08
CA TYR A 166 -5.12 -1.45 -8.44
C TYR A 166 -5.17 -2.60 -9.49
N SER A 167 -4.12 -3.41 -9.52
CA SER A 167 -3.69 -4.32 -10.58
C SER A 167 -4.68 -5.43 -10.88
N TYR A 168 -5.57 -5.79 -9.94
CA TYR A 168 -6.58 -6.82 -10.19
C TYR A 168 -7.44 -6.49 -11.42
N GLY A 169 -7.96 -5.26 -11.49
CA GLY A 169 -8.83 -4.85 -12.58
C GLY A 169 -8.12 -4.92 -13.93
N THR A 170 -6.86 -4.49 -13.99
CA THR A 170 -6.09 -4.53 -15.24
C THR A 170 -5.66 -5.94 -15.62
N CYS A 171 -5.29 -6.79 -14.64
CA CYS A 171 -4.96 -8.18 -14.90
C CYS A 171 -6.18 -8.93 -15.47
N VAL A 172 -7.38 -8.71 -14.92
CA VAL A 172 -8.63 -9.28 -15.46
C VAL A 172 -8.92 -8.76 -16.88
N CYS A 173 -8.67 -7.49 -17.17
CA CYS A 173 -8.77 -6.96 -18.55
C CYS A 173 -7.80 -7.66 -19.51
N PHE A 174 -6.53 -7.86 -19.11
CA PHE A 174 -5.58 -8.62 -19.92
C PHE A 174 -6.01 -10.07 -20.16
N GLN A 175 -6.62 -10.72 -19.16
CA GLN A 175 -7.21 -12.05 -19.35
C GLN A 175 -8.33 -12.01 -20.39
N TYR A 176 -9.22 -11.03 -20.31
CA TYR A 176 -10.33 -10.87 -21.26
C TYR A 176 -9.83 -10.73 -22.71
N GLU A 177 -8.81 -9.92 -22.95
CA GLU A 177 -8.28 -9.68 -24.30
C GLU A 177 -7.69 -10.92 -24.95
N ARG A 178 -7.12 -11.83 -24.15
CA ARG A 178 -6.46 -13.06 -24.63
C ARG A 178 -7.41 -14.24 -24.82
N LEU A 179 -8.64 -14.15 -24.33
CA LEU A 179 -9.62 -15.23 -24.47
C LEU A 179 -10.23 -15.27 -25.87
N GLU A 180 -10.51 -16.50 -26.32
CA GLU A 180 -11.15 -16.76 -27.61
C GLU A 180 -12.53 -16.10 -27.71
N GLU A 181 -12.80 -15.53 -28.88
CA GLU A 181 -14.03 -14.81 -29.17
C GLU A 181 -15.25 -15.74 -29.08
N GLY A 182 -16.30 -15.29 -28.43
CA GLY A 182 -17.54 -16.07 -28.24
C GLY A 182 -17.46 -17.17 -27.18
N SER A 183 -16.30 -17.44 -26.58
CA SER A 183 -16.18 -18.43 -25.50
C SER A 183 -17.01 -18.06 -24.27
N ASN A 184 -17.55 -19.07 -23.57
CA ASN A 184 -18.31 -18.85 -22.34
C ASN A 184 -17.45 -18.16 -21.27
N LYS A 185 -16.17 -18.53 -21.19
CA LYS A 185 -15.21 -17.91 -20.27
C LYS A 185 -15.05 -16.41 -20.51
N LYS A 186 -14.98 -15.97 -21.78
CA LYS A 186 -14.87 -14.55 -22.12
C LYS A 186 -16.11 -13.76 -21.68
N LYS A 187 -17.30 -14.35 -21.81
CA LYS A 187 -18.57 -13.75 -21.33
C LYS A 187 -18.61 -13.63 -19.81
N GLU A 188 -18.16 -14.67 -19.09
CA GLU A 188 -18.08 -14.64 -17.62
C GLU A 188 -17.13 -13.54 -17.14
N ILE A 189 -15.91 -13.46 -17.70
CA ILE A 189 -14.93 -12.44 -17.35
C ILE A 189 -15.44 -11.04 -17.70
N LEU A 190 -16.13 -10.87 -18.83
CA LEU A 190 -16.75 -9.60 -19.19
C LEU A 190 -17.79 -9.15 -18.16
N SER A 191 -18.63 -10.09 -17.67
CA SER A 191 -19.60 -9.80 -16.61
C SER A 191 -18.89 -9.34 -15.33
N GLU A 192 -17.80 -10.01 -14.96
CA GLU A 192 -17.00 -9.63 -13.79
C GLU A 192 -16.38 -8.24 -13.93
N ILE A 193 -15.82 -7.91 -15.10
CA ILE A 193 -15.27 -6.58 -15.40
C ILE A 193 -16.36 -5.52 -15.27
N ILE A 194 -17.53 -5.74 -15.88
CA ILE A 194 -18.64 -4.79 -15.84
C ILE A 194 -19.10 -4.57 -14.40
N GLU A 195 -19.29 -5.63 -13.63
CA GLU A 195 -19.73 -5.53 -12.23
C GLU A 195 -18.71 -4.81 -11.35
N MET A 196 -17.42 -5.10 -11.52
CA MET A 196 -16.34 -4.40 -10.82
C MET A 196 -16.31 -2.92 -11.20
N MET A 197 -16.39 -2.57 -12.49
CA MET A 197 -16.38 -1.18 -12.95
C MET A 197 -17.60 -0.40 -12.46
N MET A 198 -18.79 -1.02 -12.45
CA MET A 198 -20.00 -0.42 -11.90
C MET A 198 -19.88 -0.14 -10.41
N HIS A 199 -19.29 -1.06 -9.64
CA HIS A 199 -19.06 -0.85 -8.21
C HIS A 199 -18.04 0.28 -7.96
N ARG A 200 -16.94 0.32 -8.72
CA ARG A 200 -15.96 1.41 -8.63
C ARG A 200 -16.60 2.77 -8.94
N ALA A 201 -17.39 2.85 -10.02
CA ALA A 201 -18.09 4.08 -10.39
C ALA A 201 -19.11 4.52 -9.31
N HIS A 202 -19.80 3.56 -8.69
CA HIS A 202 -20.69 3.80 -7.55
C HIS A 202 -19.93 4.38 -6.36
N LEU A 203 -18.81 3.80 -5.96
CA LEU A 203 -18.00 4.31 -4.84
C LEU A 203 -17.47 5.72 -5.12
N ASP A 204 -16.90 5.93 -6.32
CA ASP A 204 -16.36 7.22 -6.74
C ASP A 204 -17.44 8.33 -6.73
N SER A 205 -18.62 8.03 -7.28
CA SER A 205 -19.73 8.98 -7.34
C SER A 205 -20.36 9.24 -5.98
N SER A 206 -20.54 8.19 -5.16
CA SER A 206 -21.13 8.30 -3.83
C SER A 206 -20.29 9.18 -2.91
N ILE A 207 -18.97 8.97 -2.86
CA ILE A 207 -18.07 9.80 -2.05
C ILE A 207 -18.12 11.26 -2.48
N LYS A 208 -18.13 11.52 -3.79
CA LYS A 208 -18.23 12.88 -4.32
C LYS A 208 -19.57 13.56 -3.97
N LEU A 209 -20.67 12.82 -3.99
CA LEU A 209 -21.99 13.35 -3.64
C LEU A 209 -22.10 13.61 -2.14
N ILE A 210 -21.56 12.72 -1.30
CA ILE A 210 -21.48 12.91 0.15
C ILE A 210 -20.65 14.15 0.49
N ASP A 211 -19.50 14.35 -0.17
CA ASP A 211 -18.67 15.56 -0.03
C ASP A 211 -19.51 16.83 -0.25
N ASN A 212 -20.20 16.89 -1.39
CA ASN A 212 -21.00 18.03 -1.78
C ASN A 212 -22.19 18.25 -0.82
N LEU A 213 -22.74 17.19 -0.24
CA LEU A 213 -23.87 17.28 0.68
C LEU A 213 -23.44 17.78 2.06
N ILE A 214 -22.26 17.38 2.54
CA ILE A 214 -21.74 17.77 3.85
C ILE A 214 -21.11 19.17 3.80
N PHE A 215 -20.30 19.47 2.78
CA PHE A 215 -19.47 20.68 2.74
C PHE A 215 -19.93 21.72 1.71
N GLY A 216 -20.92 21.40 0.86
CA GLY A 216 -21.43 22.28 -0.20
C GLY A 216 -20.60 22.21 -1.50
N SER A 217 -21.16 22.67 -2.63
CA SER A 217 -20.50 22.62 -3.94
C SER A 217 -19.51 23.76 -4.20
N ASP A 218 -19.61 24.84 -3.43
CA ASP A 218 -18.96 26.10 -3.76
C ASP A 218 -17.88 26.44 -2.73
N VAL A 219 -16.63 26.50 -3.21
CA VAL A 219 -15.49 27.32 -2.70
C VAL A 219 -14.34 26.62 -1.93
N VAL A 220 -14.42 25.36 -1.49
CA VAL A 220 -13.27 24.69 -0.85
C VAL A 220 -12.64 23.65 -1.80
N PRO A 221 -11.30 23.59 -1.99
CA PRO A 221 -10.68 22.42 -2.60
C PRO A 221 -11.21 21.20 -1.87
N SER A 222 -11.95 20.32 -2.55
CA SER A 222 -12.66 19.15 -1.97
C SER A 222 -11.94 18.69 -0.72
N VAL A 223 -12.56 18.92 0.45
CA VAL A 223 -11.96 18.68 1.78
C VAL A 223 -11.39 17.27 1.83
N LEU A 224 -12.01 16.34 1.11
CA LEU A 224 -11.59 14.94 0.95
C LEU A 224 -10.23 14.73 0.27
N LYS A 225 -9.74 15.70 -0.49
CA LYS A 225 -8.44 15.65 -1.18
C LYS A 225 -7.34 16.41 -0.45
N THR A 226 -7.67 17.13 0.63
CA THR A 226 -6.69 17.84 1.43
C THR A 226 -5.67 16.87 2.01
N MET A 227 -4.39 17.12 1.74
CA MET A 227 -3.28 16.37 2.31
C MET A 227 -2.76 17.10 3.54
N ARG A 228 -2.63 16.38 4.65
CA ARG A 228 -1.96 16.92 5.83
C ARG A 228 -0.47 17.15 5.54
N PRO A 229 0.18 18.12 6.20
CA PRO A 229 1.63 18.28 6.13
C PRO A 229 2.35 16.99 6.51
N SER A 230 3.50 16.75 5.87
CA SER A 230 4.37 15.62 6.22
C SER A 230 4.77 15.66 7.70
N GLY A 231 4.85 14.48 8.31
CA GLY A 231 5.08 14.27 9.74
C GLY A 231 3.81 14.23 10.60
N GLN A 232 2.62 14.47 10.03
CA GLN A 232 1.35 14.37 10.77
C GLN A 232 0.62 13.05 10.48
N ALA A 233 -0.08 12.55 11.48
CA ALA A 233 -0.96 11.39 11.33
C ALA A 233 -2.13 11.70 10.40
N LEU A 234 -2.64 10.68 9.70
CA LEU A 234 -3.74 10.80 8.75
C LEU A 234 -5.02 11.39 9.39
N VAL A 235 -5.34 10.93 10.59
CA VAL A 235 -6.54 11.31 11.35
C VAL A 235 -6.18 11.49 12.82
N ASP A 236 -6.86 12.42 13.49
CA ASP A 236 -6.68 12.63 14.93
C ASP A 236 -7.53 11.65 15.76
N ASP A 237 -8.74 11.34 15.29
CA ASP A 237 -9.66 10.39 15.92
C ASP A 237 -9.85 9.12 15.05
N TRP A 238 -9.11 8.08 15.40
CA TRP A 238 -9.19 6.76 14.76
C TRP A 238 -10.51 6.04 15.02
N VAL A 239 -11.22 6.36 16.11
CA VAL A 239 -12.55 5.80 16.40
C VAL A 239 -13.57 6.44 15.45
N CYS A 240 -13.48 7.75 15.25
CA CYS A 240 -14.28 8.44 14.24
C CYS A 240 -14.06 7.83 12.85
N LEU A 241 -12.81 7.63 12.42
CA LEU A 241 -12.50 7.09 11.10
C LEU A 241 -13.20 5.75 10.86
N LYS A 242 -13.08 4.81 11.81
CA LYS A 242 -13.74 3.51 11.73
C LYS A 242 -15.26 3.64 11.67
N THR A 243 -15.82 4.51 12.50
CA THR A 243 -17.27 4.73 12.59
C THR A 243 -17.83 5.31 11.29
N VAL A 244 -17.15 6.29 10.69
CA VAL A 244 -17.52 6.92 9.41
C VAL A 244 -17.43 5.90 8.26
N VAL A 245 -16.39 5.06 8.24
CA VAL A 245 -16.25 3.96 7.27
C VAL A 245 -17.40 2.97 7.39
N GLN A 246 -17.74 2.54 8.62
CA GLN A 246 -18.85 1.62 8.85
C GLN A 246 -20.20 2.23 8.44
N ALA A 247 -20.44 3.50 8.75
CA ALA A 247 -21.63 4.23 8.32
C ALA A 247 -21.73 4.29 6.79
N PHE A 248 -20.62 4.54 6.11
CA PHE A 248 -20.58 4.50 4.65
C PHE A 248 -20.90 3.10 4.12
N GLU A 249 -20.23 2.05 4.60
CA GLU A 249 -20.42 0.69 4.08
C GLU A 249 -21.83 0.14 4.34
N LEU A 250 -22.46 0.54 5.45
CA LEU A 250 -23.83 0.16 5.78
C LEU A 250 -24.83 0.59 4.69
N HIS A 251 -24.66 1.79 4.14
CA HIS A 251 -25.60 2.36 3.16
C HIS A 251 -25.12 2.22 1.72
N CYS A 252 -23.81 2.35 1.48
CA CYS A 252 -23.21 2.39 0.15
C CYS A 252 -22.59 1.06 -0.29
N GLY A 253 -22.50 0.07 0.61
CA GLY A 253 -21.84 -1.21 0.35
C GLY A 253 -20.34 -1.17 0.64
N SER A 254 -19.74 -2.36 0.65
CA SER A 254 -18.32 -2.59 0.96
C SER A 254 -17.40 -1.78 0.08
N LEU A 255 -16.37 -1.21 0.69
CA LEU A 255 -15.33 -0.48 -0.02
C LEU A 255 -14.52 -1.38 -0.95
N THR A 256 -14.40 -2.68 -0.64
CA THR A 256 -13.42 -3.58 -1.25
C THR A 256 -11.98 -3.02 -1.17
N HIS A 257 -10.99 -3.68 -1.78
CA HIS A 257 -9.64 -3.12 -1.85
C HIS A 257 -9.58 -1.79 -2.59
N TYR A 258 -10.48 -1.56 -3.57
CA TYR A 258 -10.47 -0.33 -4.36
C TYR A 258 -10.85 0.90 -3.53
N GLY A 259 -11.93 0.80 -2.73
CA GLY A 259 -12.47 1.90 -1.95
C GLY A 259 -11.58 2.35 -0.80
N MET A 260 -10.57 1.55 -0.40
CA MET A 260 -9.57 1.99 0.58
C MET A 260 -8.82 3.26 0.17
N LYS A 261 -8.79 3.60 -1.13
CA LYS A 261 -8.30 4.90 -1.62
C LYS A 261 -9.00 6.12 -1.00
N TYR A 262 -10.21 5.91 -0.47
CA TYR A 262 -11.02 6.95 0.17
C TYR A 262 -10.80 7.05 1.68
N MET A 263 -9.86 6.30 2.27
CA MET A 263 -9.54 6.42 3.70
C MET A 263 -9.13 7.85 4.09
N ARG A 264 -8.38 8.56 3.22
CA ARG A 264 -8.07 9.99 3.44
C ARG A 264 -9.31 10.87 3.44
N ALA A 265 -10.28 10.58 2.56
CA ALA A 265 -11.53 11.30 2.50
C ALA A 265 -12.30 11.17 3.83
N PHE A 266 -12.44 9.94 4.33
CA PHE A 266 -13.09 9.68 5.62
C PHE A 266 -12.32 10.27 6.81
N ALA A 267 -10.99 10.23 6.76
CA ALA A 267 -10.15 10.89 7.76
C ALA A 267 -10.40 12.39 7.80
N ASN A 268 -10.49 13.04 6.64
CA ASN A 268 -10.75 14.48 6.56
C ASN A 268 -12.15 14.84 7.08
N ILE A 269 -13.16 14.02 6.83
CA ILE A 269 -14.50 14.18 7.44
C ILE A 269 -14.41 14.19 8.98
N CYS A 270 -13.62 13.28 9.56
CA CYS A 270 -13.38 13.25 11.00
C CYS A 270 -12.60 14.47 11.50
N ASN A 271 -11.58 14.89 10.76
CA ASN A 271 -10.73 16.02 11.11
C ASN A 271 -11.50 17.36 11.10
N GLU A 272 -12.54 17.48 10.27
CA GLU A 272 -13.46 18.63 10.28
C GLU A 272 -14.56 18.53 11.35
N GLY A 273 -14.57 17.47 12.16
CA GLY A 273 -15.52 17.31 13.26
C GLY A 273 -16.95 16.98 12.82
N VAL A 274 -17.13 16.36 11.65
CA VAL A 274 -18.44 15.92 11.17
C VAL A 274 -18.97 14.82 12.08
N SER A 275 -20.19 15.00 12.58
CA SER A 275 -20.84 14.01 13.45
C SER A 275 -21.20 12.73 12.71
N LYS A 276 -21.23 11.60 13.43
CA LYS A 276 -21.69 10.31 12.91
C LYS A 276 -23.07 10.41 12.25
N ASP A 277 -24.01 11.08 12.91
CA ASP A 277 -25.40 11.18 12.46
C ASP A 277 -25.49 11.90 11.11
N ALA A 278 -24.73 12.98 10.94
CA ALA A 278 -24.64 13.70 9.67
C ALA A 278 -24.06 12.82 8.54
N MET A 279 -23.07 11.98 8.86
CA MET A 279 -22.51 11.03 7.90
C MET A 279 -23.53 9.94 7.53
N GLU A 280 -24.22 9.34 8.50
CA GLU A 280 -25.27 8.33 8.26
C GLU A 280 -26.41 8.90 7.40
N GLU A 281 -26.87 10.12 7.70
CA GLU A 281 -27.89 10.81 6.91
C GLU A 281 -27.41 11.06 5.47
N ALA A 282 -26.19 11.56 5.30
CA ALA A 282 -25.60 11.80 3.98
C ALA A 282 -25.51 10.50 3.17
N CYS A 283 -25.03 9.43 3.77
CA CYS A 283 -24.93 8.11 3.13
C CYS A 283 -26.31 7.54 2.78
N GLY A 284 -27.30 7.67 3.67
CA GLY A 284 -28.68 7.24 3.41
C GLY A 284 -29.30 7.97 2.23
N ASN A 285 -29.09 9.29 2.13
CA ASN A 285 -29.61 10.12 1.04
C ASN A 285 -28.96 9.82 -0.31
N VAL A 286 -27.65 9.55 -0.32
CA VAL A 286 -26.89 9.30 -1.56
C VAL A 286 -27.07 7.86 -2.05
N CYS A 287 -27.00 6.89 -1.15
CA CYS A 287 -26.91 5.47 -1.49
C CYS A 287 -28.22 4.69 -1.30
N GLY A 288 -29.28 5.29 -0.74
CA GLY A 288 -30.52 4.59 -0.36
C GLY A 288 -31.27 3.87 -1.50
N SER A 289 -30.97 4.17 -2.76
CA SER A 289 -31.56 3.51 -3.93
C SER A 289 -30.63 2.49 -4.62
N TYR A 290 -29.37 2.40 -4.19
CA TYR A 290 -28.38 1.54 -4.82
C TYR A 290 -28.49 0.11 -4.29
N ASN A 291 -28.64 -0.87 -5.21
CA ASN A 291 -28.65 -2.28 -4.84
C ASN A 291 -27.21 -2.78 -4.59
N SER A 292 -26.75 -2.66 -3.35
CA SER A 292 -25.44 -3.14 -2.91
C SER A 292 -25.42 -4.61 -2.46
N THR A 293 -26.46 -5.41 -2.74
CA THR A 293 -26.60 -6.78 -2.17
C THR A 293 -25.35 -7.64 -2.37
N LYS A 294 -24.75 -7.63 -3.56
CA LYS A 294 -23.51 -8.38 -3.84
C LYS A 294 -22.33 -7.90 -3.00
N TRP A 295 -22.26 -6.59 -2.74
CA TRP A 295 -21.17 -5.92 -2.04
C TRP A 295 -21.55 -5.59 -0.60
N SER A 296 -22.55 -6.26 -0.03
CA SER A 296 -23.04 -5.91 1.29
C SER A 296 -21.99 -6.24 2.36
N PRO A 297 -21.75 -5.35 3.34
CA PRO A 297 -20.88 -5.67 4.47
C PRO A 297 -21.41 -6.84 5.32
N PHE A 298 -22.71 -7.16 5.23
CA PHE A 298 -23.27 -8.37 5.89
C PHE A 298 -22.75 -9.68 5.29
N ILE A 299 -22.24 -9.66 4.05
CA ILE A 299 -21.66 -10.83 3.36
C ILE A 299 -20.15 -10.83 3.52
N HIS A 300 -19.50 -9.68 3.32
CA HIS A 300 -18.03 -9.58 3.24
C HIS A 300 -17.35 -9.13 4.54
N GLY A 301 -18.15 -8.73 5.54
CA GLY A 301 -17.66 -8.01 6.71
C GLY A 301 -17.48 -6.52 6.44
N TYR A 302 -17.36 -5.76 7.53
CA TYR A 302 -16.96 -4.35 7.45
C TYR A 302 -15.44 -4.25 7.29
N SER A 303 -15.00 -3.22 6.57
CA SER A 303 -13.57 -2.89 6.42
C SER A 303 -12.95 -2.33 7.71
N ALA A 304 -13.78 -1.88 8.66
CA ALA A 304 -13.37 -1.24 9.92
C ALA A 304 -14.03 -1.87 11.15
#